data_AF-A0A9X0DCE0-F1
#
_entry.id   AF-A0A9X0DCE0-F1
#
_cell.length_a   1.000
_cell.length_b   1.000
_cell.length_c   1.000
_cell.angle_alpha   90.00
_cell.angle_beta   90.00
_cell.angle_gamma   90.00
#
_symmetry.space_group_name_H-M   'P 1'
#
loop_
_entity.id
_entity.type
_entity.pdbx_description
1 polymer ?
#
loop_
_entity_poly.entity_id
_entity_poly.type
_entity_poly.pdbx_seq_one_letter_code
_entity_poly.pdbx_strand_id
1 'polypeptide(L)' 'FLYKYVRLASGAVVRVKRYWWGNNVEMEAPKFDAGDTEGMCGNFNGKGYDDFKLGGDQQSHETADSFGESWR' A
#
# COMPACT_ATOMS: atom_id res chain seq x y z
N PHE A 1 0.31 -24.22 5.08
CA PHE A 1 -0.63 -23.15 4.70
C PHE A 1 -0.02 -22.33 3.58
N LEU A 2 -0.58 -22.43 2.38
CA LEU A 2 -0.08 -21.74 1.19
C LEU A 2 -0.66 -20.32 1.13
N TYR A 3 0.10 -19.36 0.60
CA TYR A 3 -0.48 -18.08 0.18
C TYR A 3 -1.54 -18.33 -0.90
N LYS A 4 -2.65 -17.58 -0.86
CA LYS A 4 -3.52 -17.40 -2.03
C LYS A 4 -3.14 -16.10 -2.69
N TYR A 5 -3.07 -16.09 -4.03
CA TYR A 5 -2.74 -14.86 -4.76
C TYR A 5 -3.63 -14.68 -5.98
N VAL A 6 -3.79 -13.42 -6.37
CA VAL A 6 -4.42 -13.01 -7.63
C VAL A 6 -3.46 -12.07 -8.36
N ARG A 7 -3.40 -12.21 -9.69
CA ARG A 7 -2.69 -11.28 -10.57
C ARG A 7 -3.72 -10.53 -11.39
N LEU A 8 -3.68 -9.21 -11.32
CA LEU A 8 -4.60 -8.33 -12.03
C LEU A 8 -4.11 -8.09 -13.46
N ALA A 9 -5.00 -7.64 -14.34
CA ALA A 9 -4.64 -7.27 -15.71
C ALA A 9 -3.61 -6.12 -15.76
N SER A 10 -3.60 -5.26 -14.74
CA SER A 10 -2.57 -4.21 -14.56
C SER A 10 -1.17 -4.78 -14.29
N GLY A 11 -1.03 -6.09 -14.00
CA GLY A 11 0.22 -6.72 -13.61
C GLY A 11 0.45 -6.74 -12.10
N ALA A 12 -0.33 -5.99 -11.33
CA ALA A 12 -0.29 -5.99 -9.88
C ALA A 12 -0.63 -7.37 -9.31
N VAL A 13 -0.01 -7.72 -8.18
CA VAL A 13 -0.23 -9.00 -7.48
C VAL A 13 -0.66 -8.72 -6.06
N VAL A 14 -1.72 -9.41 -5.62
CA VAL A 14 -2.14 -9.41 -4.22
C VAL A 14 -1.97 -10.82 -3.67
N ARG A 15 -1.24 -10.96 -2.56
CA ARG A 15 -1.05 -12.22 -1.84
C ARG A 15 -1.71 -12.11 -0.47
N VAL A 16 -2.49 -13.12 -0.11
CA VAL A 16 -3.14 -13.20 1.20
C VAL A 16 -2.74 -14.48 1.88
N LYS A 17 -2.26 -14.34 3.12
CA LYS A 17 -2.03 -15.44 4.04
C LYS A 17 -2.94 -15.27 5.25
N ARG A 18 -3.90 -16.19 5.37
CA ARG A 18 -4.86 -16.21 6.47
C ARG A 18 -4.32 -16.97 7.66
N TYR A 19 -4.42 -16.36 8.83
CA TYR A 19 -4.19 -16.94 10.14
C TYR A 19 -5.50 -17.00 10.93
N TRP A 20 -5.47 -17.65 12.10
CA TRP A 20 -6.63 -17.68 12.98
C TRP A 20 -6.91 -16.31 13.65
N TRP A 21 -5.87 -15.48 13.79
CA TRP A 21 -5.94 -14.16 14.44
C TRP A 21 -6.00 -12.99 13.45
N GLY A 22 -5.95 -13.24 12.14
CA GLY A 22 -5.95 -12.17 11.15
C GLY A 22 -5.44 -12.60 9.78
N ASN A 23 -5.20 -11.62 8.92
CA ASN A 23 -4.68 -11.83 7.57
C ASN A 23 -3.40 -11.02 7.40
N ASN A 24 -2.39 -11.61 6.75
CA ASN A 24 -1.31 -10.86 6.15
C ASN A 24 -1.65 -10.66 4.67
N VAL A 25 -1.69 -9.40 4.23
CA VAL A 25 -1.97 -8.99 2.85
C VAL A 25 -0.75 -8.26 2.32
N GLU A 26 -0.20 -8.77 1.23
CA GLU A 26 0.97 -8.21 0.55
C GLU A 26 0.56 -7.78 -0.85
N MET A 27 0.95 -6.58 -1.27
CA MET A 27 0.72 -6.04 -2.61
C MET A 27 2.04 -5.80 -3.31
N GLU A 28 2.13 -6.22 -4.57
CA GLU A 28 3.25 -5.91 -5.46
C GLU A 28 2.74 -5.11 -6.66
N ALA A 29 3.22 -3.88 -6.79
CA ALA A 29 3.02 -3.07 -7.99
C ALA A 29 4.08 -3.43 -9.05
N PRO A 30 3.72 -3.42 -10.34
CA PRO A 30 4.69 -3.54 -11.41
C PRO A 30 5.62 -2.32 -11.43
N LYS A 31 6.88 -2.52 -11.84
CA LYS A 31 7.93 -1.48 -11.81
C LYS A 31 7.57 -0.20 -12.60
N PHE A 32 6.71 -0.30 -13.61
CA PHE A 32 6.31 0.87 -14.41
C PHE A 32 5.35 1.81 -13.68
N ASP A 33 4.79 1.41 -12.53
CA ASP A 33 3.96 2.28 -11.66
C ASP A 33 4.81 3.05 -10.63
N ALA A 34 6.15 3.03 -10.74
CA ALA A 34 7.02 3.72 -9.79
C ALA A 34 6.80 5.24 -9.84
N GLY A 35 6.34 5.82 -8.73
CA GLY A 35 5.97 7.23 -8.63
C GLY A 35 4.49 7.52 -8.89
N ASP A 36 3.73 6.53 -9.38
CA ASP A 36 2.32 6.67 -9.77
C ASP A 36 1.36 5.94 -8.83
N THR A 37 1.86 5.34 -7.73
CA THR A 37 1.01 4.77 -6.69
C THR A 37 0.64 5.82 -5.64
N GLU A 38 -0.42 5.55 -4.91
CA GLU A 38 -0.88 6.37 -3.78
C GLU A 38 -1.42 5.44 -2.68
N GLY A 39 -1.62 5.97 -1.48
CA GLY A 39 -2.22 5.24 -0.36
C GLY A 39 -1.25 4.94 0.77
N MET A 40 -1.68 4.07 1.67
CA MET A 40 -0.92 3.69 2.88
C MET A 40 0.42 2.98 2.60
N CYS A 41 0.65 2.53 1.36
CA CYS A 41 1.93 1.93 0.94
C CYS A 41 2.89 2.94 0.27
N GLY A 42 2.53 4.22 0.21
CA GLY A 42 3.34 5.27 -0.40
C GLY A 42 3.23 5.33 -1.91
N ASN A 43 4.16 6.06 -2.53
CA ASN A 43 4.13 6.40 -3.96
C ASN A 43 5.08 5.55 -4.84
N PHE A 44 5.76 4.58 -4.23
CA PHE A 44 6.64 3.64 -4.92
C PHE A 44 7.80 4.29 -5.71
N ASN A 45 8.23 5.50 -5.33
CA ASN A 45 9.32 6.21 -6.01
C ASN A 45 10.74 5.84 -5.50
N GLY A 46 10.84 4.94 -4.51
CA GLY A 46 12.09 4.52 -3.88
C GLY A 46 12.61 5.45 -2.77
N LYS A 47 11.82 6.42 -2.32
CA LYS A 47 12.19 7.43 -1.32
C LYS A 47 11.30 7.30 -0.07
N GLY A 48 11.65 6.36 0.81
CA GLY A 48 10.87 6.06 2.01
C GLY A 48 10.57 7.24 2.96
N TYR A 49 11.28 8.36 2.83
CA TYR A 49 11.00 9.56 3.63
C TYR A 49 9.75 10.33 3.18
N ASP A 50 9.21 10.08 1.98
CA ASP A 50 8.01 10.77 1.47
C ASP A 50 6.72 9.93 1.43
N ASP A 51 6.80 8.63 1.75
CA ASP A 51 5.66 7.70 1.72
C ASP A 51 4.53 8.05 2.71
N PHE A 52 4.83 8.84 3.74
CA PHE A 52 3.86 9.30 4.75
C PHE A 52 3.56 10.81 4.67
N LYS A 53 4.01 11.51 3.62
CA LYS A 53 3.93 12.98 3.57
C LYS A 53 2.56 13.51 3.17
N LEU A 54 1.80 12.80 2.34
CA LEU A 54 0.50 13.26 1.86
C LEU A 54 -0.55 12.17 2.11
N GLY A 55 -1.58 12.54 2.88
CA GLY A 55 -2.77 11.75 3.09
C GLY A 55 -3.65 11.65 1.84
N GLY A 56 -4.71 10.85 1.91
CA GLY A 56 -5.71 10.74 0.83
C GLY A 56 -6.46 12.04 0.55
N ASP A 57 -6.41 12.98 1.49
CA ASP A 57 -6.90 14.35 1.38
C ASP A 57 -5.88 15.35 0.80
N GLN A 58 -4.71 14.86 0.35
CA GLN A 58 -3.59 15.66 -0.16
C GLN A 58 -2.98 16.62 0.87
N GLN A 59 -3.16 16.37 2.17
CA GLN A 59 -2.57 17.16 3.25
C GLN A 59 -1.46 16.41 3.98
N SER A 60 -0.57 17.17 4.62
CA SER A 60 0.42 16.60 5.54
C SER A 60 -0.20 16.25 6.88
N HIS A 61 0.24 15.13 7.46
CA HIS A 61 -0.26 14.60 8.71
C HIS A 61 0.89 14.40 9.70
N GLU A 62 0.71 14.85 10.94
CA GLU A 62 1.74 14.79 11.99
C GLU A 62 1.78 13.43 12.71
N THR A 63 0.74 12.61 12.57
CA THR A 63 0.63 11.30 13.22
C THR A 63 0.23 10.21 12.24
N ALA A 64 0.62 8.97 12.55
CA ALA A 64 0.21 7.80 11.77
C ALA A 64 -1.31 7.59 11.78
N ASP A 65 -1.97 7.93 12.90
CA ASP A 65 -3.44 7.82 13.02
C ASP A 65 -4.15 8.82 12.10
N SER A 66 -3.74 10.09 12.10
CA SER A 66 -4.36 11.09 11.23
C SER A 66 -4.07 10.82 9.74
N PHE A 67 -2.85 10.36 9.43
CA PHE A 67 -2.51 9.89 8.09
C PHE A 67 -3.40 8.70 7.68
N GLY A 68 -3.58 7.70 8.55
CA GLY A 68 -4.43 6.55 8.28
C GLY A 68 -5.89 6.94 8.04
N GLU A 69 -6.44 7.83 8.86
CA GLU A 69 -7.82 8.33 8.70
C GLU A 69 -8.01 9.14 7.41
N SER A 70 -6.97 9.82 6.90
CA SER A 70 -7.05 10.54 5.63
C SER A 70 -7.27 9.64 4.40
N TRP A 71 -6.96 8.34 4.52
CA TRP A 71 -7.10 7.32 3.47
C TRP A 71 -8.38 6.50 3.58
N ARG A 72 -9.29 6.88 4.49
CA ARG A 72 -10.57 6.22 4.70
C ARG A 72 -11.66 6.75 3.78
#